data_AF-A0A3C1K5N3-F1
#
_entry.id   AF-A0A3C1K5N3-F1
#
_cell.length_a   1.000
_cell.length_b   1.000
_cell.length_c   1.000
_cell.angle_alpha   90.00
_cell.angle_beta   90.00
_cell.angle_gamma   90.00
#
_symmetry.space_group_name_H-M   'P 1'
#
loop_
_entity.id
_entity.type
_entity.pdbx_description
1 polymer ?
#
loop_
_entity_poly.entity_id
_entity_poly.type
_entity_poly.pdbx_seq_one_letter_code
_entity_poly.pdbx_strand_id
1 'polypeptide(L)'
;MKDKLVEICRQFNIEGECSGWKAISNGLINDSFWIEFINKDTTKQYVLQKINLNVFKSPDNVMENIERVTEYMKKNNESKNNKHPSIVFFYTNKKKNYYIDETGSFWRLSKYIRNSIIIDNTDDLNIIREIGRAFGIFQEHLYNYPAEKLHETIKDFHTTTKRYSAFKNAIENANIVRLNESIEAIDYLLSVEDQACKLTELAENNLIPYRVTHNDTKCNNVLLDEDTKKALCVIDLDTVMPGLIMHDFGDAARYICNKTSEDSKDISKVGIDLSKFKAFTEGFIEPIKYMLTSLETEYMAFGVFVMATELAIRFLTDYLNGDKYFKTHYANHNLVRAKCQIALSKNILINLDEMNKIVFENTDSYLMAI
;
A
#
# COMPACT_ATOMS: atom_id res chain seq x y z
N MET A 1 -29.78 -0.50 -10.08
CA MET A 1 -28.34 -0.71 -9.81
C MET A 1 -27.80 -1.93 -10.54
N LYS A 2 -28.35 -3.14 -10.35
CA LYS A 2 -27.95 -4.37 -11.07
C LYS A 2 -27.77 -4.15 -12.58
N ASP A 3 -28.79 -3.63 -13.25
CA ASP A 3 -28.79 -3.48 -14.71
C ASP A 3 -27.66 -2.58 -15.21
N LYS A 4 -27.35 -1.50 -14.45
CA LYS A 4 -26.22 -0.62 -14.77
C LYS A 4 -24.88 -1.34 -14.66
N LEU A 5 -24.67 -2.14 -13.60
CA LEU A 5 -23.43 -2.91 -13.42
C LEU A 5 -23.27 -3.95 -14.55
N VAL A 6 -24.37 -4.59 -14.96
CA VAL A 6 -24.38 -5.54 -16.07
C VAL A 6 -24.03 -4.84 -17.38
N GLU A 7 -24.67 -3.69 -17.68
CA GLU A 7 -24.39 -2.87 -18.86
C GLU A 7 -22.90 -2.52 -18.95
N ILE A 8 -22.29 -2.08 -17.84
CA ILE A 8 -20.86 -1.77 -17.79
C ILE A 8 -20.02 -3.02 -18.05
N CYS A 9 -20.35 -4.17 -17.46
CA CYS A 9 -19.62 -5.43 -17.72
C CYS A 9 -19.69 -5.84 -19.20
N ARG A 10 -20.77 -5.56 -19.92
CA ARG A 10 -20.86 -5.84 -21.38
C ARG A 10 -19.84 -5.05 -22.19
N GLN A 11 -19.44 -3.87 -21.72
CA GLN A 11 -18.40 -3.07 -22.40
C GLN A 11 -17.03 -3.77 -22.40
N PHE A 12 -16.83 -4.73 -21.49
CA PHE A 12 -15.63 -5.58 -21.37
C PHE A 12 -15.80 -6.96 -22.02
N ASN A 13 -16.75 -7.13 -22.95
CA ASN A 13 -17.03 -8.40 -23.62
C ASN A 13 -17.44 -9.55 -22.67
N ILE A 14 -18.06 -9.24 -21.53
CA ILE A 14 -18.58 -10.28 -20.65
C ILE A 14 -19.89 -10.82 -21.23
N GLU A 15 -19.91 -12.11 -21.53
CA GLU A 15 -21.07 -12.86 -22.05
C GLU A 15 -21.82 -13.61 -20.94
N GLY A 16 -22.99 -14.17 -21.28
CA GLY A 16 -23.81 -14.96 -20.35
C GLY A 16 -24.80 -14.14 -19.53
N GLU A 17 -25.57 -14.78 -18.67
CA GLU A 17 -26.58 -14.14 -17.81
C GLU A 17 -26.00 -13.80 -16.44
N CYS A 18 -26.32 -12.62 -15.91
CA CYS A 18 -25.88 -12.20 -14.58
C CYS A 18 -26.68 -12.92 -13.48
N SER A 19 -26.04 -13.88 -12.83
CA SER A 19 -26.63 -14.70 -11.75
C SER A 19 -26.65 -13.98 -10.41
N GLY A 20 -25.70 -13.06 -10.15
CA GLY A 20 -25.61 -12.37 -8.87
C GLY A 20 -24.63 -11.20 -8.87
N TRP A 21 -24.83 -10.29 -7.92
CA TRP A 21 -23.87 -9.23 -7.62
C TRP A 21 -23.94 -8.85 -6.13
N LYS A 22 -22.85 -8.32 -5.58
CA LYS A 22 -22.76 -7.81 -4.22
C LYS A 22 -21.76 -6.66 -4.13
N ALA A 23 -22.08 -5.60 -3.40
CA ALA A 23 -21.11 -4.58 -3.05
C ALA A 23 -20.05 -5.15 -2.08
N ILE A 24 -18.79 -4.80 -2.32
CA ILE A 24 -17.67 -5.16 -1.46
C ILE A 24 -17.38 -3.95 -0.57
N SER A 25 -17.73 -4.05 0.72
CA SER A 25 -17.69 -2.95 1.68
C SER A 25 -16.30 -2.66 2.27
N ASN A 26 -15.33 -3.54 2.08
CA ASN A 26 -14.01 -3.43 2.73
C ASN A 26 -13.02 -2.55 1.94
N GLY A 27 -13.40 -2.06 0.76
CA GLY A 27 -12.58 -1.14 -0.03
C GLY A 27 -12.63 0.29 0.52
N LEU A 28 -11.47 0.90 0.75
CA LEU A 28 -11.38 2.24 1.36
C LEU A 28 -11.58 3.39 0.35
N ILE A 29 -11.13 3.18 -0.90
CA ILE A 29 -11.03 4.24 -1.92
C ILE A 29 -12.08 4.08 -3.03
N ASN A 30 -12.07 2.95 -3.74
CA ASN A 30 -12.94 2.70 -4.91
C ASN A 30 -14.23 1.95 -4.52
N ASP A 31 -15.33 2.26 -5.21
CA ASP A 31 -16.55 1.45 -5.06
C ASP A 31 -16.38 0.13 -5.79
N SER A 32 -16.46 -0.98 -5.07
CA SER A 32 -16.13 -2.32 -5.59
C SER A 32 -17.34 -3.24 -5.54
N PHE A 33 -17.53 -4.03 -6.60
CA PHE A 33 -18.66 -4.94 -6.75
C PHE A 33 -18.15 -6.31 -7.19
N TRP A 34 -18.53 -7.36 -6.44
CA TRP A 34 -18.47 -8.73 -6.94
C TRP A 34 -19.65 -8.94 -7.89
N ILE A 35 -19.40 -9.53 -9.05
CA ILE A 35 -20.45 -9.87 -10.03
C ILE A 35 -20.17 -11.22 -10.68
N GLU A 36 -21.22 -12.00 -10.90
CA GLU A 36 -21.15 -13.34 -11.45
C GLU A 36 -22.00 -13.47 -12.72
N PHE A 37 -21.43 -14.17 -13.71
CA PHE A 37 -22.09 -14.49 -14.97
C PHE A 37 -22.03 -15.99 -15.24
N ILE A 38 -23.16 -16.52 -15.74
CA ILE A 38 -23.28 -17.90 -16.20
C ILE A 38 -23.36 -17.87 -17.73
N ASN A 39 -22.42 -18.53 -18.40
CA ASN A 39 -22.44 -18.74 -19.84
C ASN A 39 -22.34 -20.24 -20.12
N LYS A 40 -23.44 -20.84 -20.59
CA LYS A 40 -23.60 -22.30 -20.70
C LYS A 40 -23.27 -22.97 -19.36
N ASP A 41 -22.36 -23.94 -19.36
CA ASP A 41 -21.92 -24.66 -18.16
C ASP A 41 -20.76 -23.97 -17.42
N THR A 42 -20.42 -22.72 -17.78
CA THR A 42 -19.30 -21.99 -17.16
C THR A 42 -19.79 -20.81 -16.33
N THR A 43 -19.43 -20.82 -15.05
CA THR A 43 -19.65 -19.69 -14.14
C THR A 43 -18.35 -18.90 -13.96
N LYS A 44 -18.39 -17.61 -14.30
CA LYS A 44 -17.25 -16.70 -14.13
C LYS A 44 -17.61 -15.57 -13.17
N GLN A 45 -16.65 -15.21 -12.34
CA GLN A 45 -16.80 -14.17 -11.32
C GLN A 45 -15.78 -13.05 -11.57
N TYR A 46 -16.19 -11.83 -11.27
CA TYR A 46 -15.43 -10.62 -11.55
C TYR A 46 -15.50 -9.64 -10.39
N VAL A 47 -14.51 -8.75 -10.35
CA VAL A 47 -14.55 -7.54 -9.53
C VAL A 47 -14.69 -6.36 -10.48
N LEU A 48 -15.85 -5.70 -10.43
CA LEU A 48 -16.10 -4.44 -11.13
C LEU A 48 -15.84 -3.30 -10.14
N GLN A 49 -15.01 -2.33 -10.52
CA GLN A 49 -14.71 -1.19 -9.65
C GLN A 49 -14.97 0.13 -10.37
N LYS A 50 -15.58 1.07 -9.64
CA LYS A 50 -15.66 2.48 -10.02
C LYS A 50 -14.49 3.22 -9.38
N ILE A 51 -13.63 3.82 -10.20
CA ILE A 51 -12.44 4.52 -9.73
C ILE A 51 -12.83 5.84 -9.07
N ASN A 52 -12.25 6.12 -7.91
CA ASN A 52 -12.51 7.34 -7.14
C ASN A 52 -11.77 8.55 -7.72
N LEU A 53 -12.50 9.40 -8.46
CA LEU A 53 -11.97 10.63 -9.08
C LEU A 53 -11.59 11.73 -8.07
N ASN A 54 -11.99 11.60 -6.81
CA ASN A 54 -11.54 12.53 -5.77
C ASN A 54 -10.08 12.28 -5.37
N VAL A 55 -9.66 11.00 -5.38
CA VAL A 55 -8.29 10.59 -5.06
C VAL A 55 -7.44 10.55 -6.34
N PHE A 56 -7.90 9.84 -7.37
CA PHE A 56 -7.16 9.64 -8.61
C PHE A 56 -7.64 10.64 -9.67
N LYS A 57 -6.89 11.75 -9.82
CA LYS A 57 -7.22 12.83 -10.76
C LYS A 57 -7.00 12.46 -12.23
N SER A 58 -6.17 11.46 -12.48
CA SER A 58 -5.88 10.91 -13.80
C SER A 58 -6.00 9.39 -13.78
N PRO A 59 -7.23 8.83 -13.76
CA PRO A 59 -7.44 7.38 -13.72
C PRO A 59 -6.86 6.66 -14.94
N ASP A 60 -6.77 7.33 -16.08
CA ASP A 60 -6.10 6.83 -17.28
C ASP A 60 -4.61 6.53 -17.03
N ASN A 61 -3.90 7.40 -16.30
CA ASN A 61 -2.52 7.14 -15.87
C ASN A 61 -2.43 5.95 -14.90
N VAL A 62 -3.37 5.84 -13.96
CA VAL A 62 -3.47 4.69 -13.04
C VAL A 62 -3.59 3.40 -13.84
N MET A 63 -4.52 3.37 -14.80
CA MET A 63 -4.76 2.18 -15.61
C MET A 63 -3.60 1.85 -16.56
N GLU A 64 -2.89 2.86 -17.07
CA GLU A 64 -1.68 2.65 -17.85
C GLU A 64 -0.53 2.07 -17.02
N ASN A 65 -0.34 2.52 -15.77
CA ASN A 65 0.63 1.90 -14.85
C ASN A 65 0.28 0.44 -14.57
N ILE A 66 -0.99 0.15 -14.27
CA ILE A 66 -1.47 -1.21 -14.01
C ILE A 66 -1.20 -2.11 -15.22
N GLU A 67 -1.52 -1.66 -16.43
CA GLU A 67 -1.22 -2.41 -17.66
C GLU A 67 0.28 -2.69 -17.80
N ARG A 68 1.11 -1.63 -17.71
CA ARG A 68 2.56 -1.72 -17.84
C ARG A 68 3.19 -2.72 -16.86
N VAL A 69 2.77 -2.66 -15.60
CA VAL A 69 3.28 -3.52 -14.53
C VAL A 69 2.79 -4.96 -14.68
N THR A 70 1.48 -5.16 -14.88
CA THR A 70 0.92 -6.51 -14.99
C THR A 70 1.40 -7.25 -16.24
N GLU A 71 1.57 -6.56 -17.37
CA GLU A 71 2.16 -7.15 -18.58
C GLU A 71 3.63 -7.52 -18.39
N TYR A 72 4.41 -6.67 -17.71
CA TYR A 72 5.82 -6.96 -17.44
C TYR A 72 5.97 -8.17 -16.51
N MET A 73 5.22 -8.20 -15.41
CA MET A 73 5.21 -9.35 -14.49
C MET A 73 4.81 -10.65 -15.21
N LYS A 74 3.80 -10.58 -16.09
CA LYS A 74 3.38 -11.74 -16.90
C LYS A 74 4.52 -12.26 -17.78
N LYS A 75 5.21 -11.39 -18.50
CA LYS A 75 6.37 -11.77 -19.35
C LYS A 75 7.52 -12.37 -18.54
N ASN A 76 7.80 -11.82 -17.36
CA ASN A 76 8.83 -12.35 -16.45
C ASN A 76 8.44 -13.72 -15.85
N ASN A 77 7.17 -13.94 -15.54
CA ASN A 77 6.68 -15.23 -15.05
C ASN A 77 6.77 -16.32 -16.12
N GLU A 78 6.37 -16.00 -17.36
CA GLU A 78 6.47 -16.91 -18.50
C GLU A 78 7.92 -17.33 -18.78
N SER A 79 8.88 -16.41 -18.64
CA SER A 79 10.30 -16.70 -18.87
C SER A 79 10.96 -17.51 -17.74
N LYS A 80 10.52 -17.34 -16.49
CA LYS A 80 11.01 -18.10 -15.32
C LYS A 80 10.29 -19.44 -15.11
N ASN A 81 9.28 -19.78 -15.93
CA ASN A 81 8.36 -20.90 -15.70
C ASN A 81 7.72 -20.88 -14.30
N ASN A 82 7.59 -19.67 -13.73
CA ASN A 82 7.02 -19.44 -12.43
C ASN A 82 5.53 -19.12 -12.59
N LYS A 83 4.71 -19.71 -11.71
CA LYS A 83 3.27 -19.43 -11.65
C LYS A 83 2.98 -18.52 -10.46
N HIS A 84 3.46 -17.28 -10.51
CA HIS A 84 2.98 -16.26 -9.59
C HIS A 84 1.72 -15.61 -10.16
N PRO A 85 0.57 -15.75 -9.50
CA PRO A 85 -0.65 -15.09 -9.96
C PRO A 85 -0.47 -13.57 -9.91
N SER A 86 -0.90 -12.89 -10.98
CA SER A 86 -1.17 -11.46 -10.98
C SER A 86 -2.66 -11.24 -11.25
N ILE A 87 -3.20 -10.12 -10.80
CA ILE A 87 -4.57 -9.75 -11.18
C ILE A 87 -4.65 -9.61 -12.69
N VAL A 88 -5.67 -10.24 -13.28
CA VAL A 88 -6.01 -10.10 -14.70
C VAL A 88 -7.12 -9.07 -14.85
N PHE A 89 -6.81 -7.98 -15.56
CA PHE A 89 -7.78 -6.96 -15.97
C PHE A 89 -8.34 -7.27 -17.36
N PHE A 90 -9.62 -6.93 -17.56
CA PHE A 90 -10.32 -7.13 -18.81
C PHE A 90 -10.29 -5.86 -19.67
N TYR A 91 -10.29 -6.07 -20.98
CA TYR A 91 -10.26 -5.01 -21.96
C TYR A 91 -11.64 -4.79 -22.58
N THR A 92 -11.96 -3.53 -22.82
CA THR A 92 -13.13 -3.12 -23.57
C THR A 92 -12.99 -3.43 -25.06
N ASN A 93 -14.09 -3.27 -25.81
CA ASN A 93 -14.11 -3.42 -27.27
C ASN A 93 -13.16 -2.44 -27.97
N LYS A 94 -12.80 -1.34 -27.30
CA LYS A 94 -11.84 -0.34 -27.77
C LYS A 94 -10.40 -0.63 -27.33
N LYS A 95 -10.12 -1.84 -26.82
CA LYS A 95 -8.82 -2.28 -26.31
C LYS A 95 -8.25 -1.38 -25.20
N LYS A 96 -9.13 -0.88 -24.33
CA LYS A 96 -8.75 -0.17 -23.09
C LYS A 96 -9.08 -1.05 -21.90
N ASN A 97 -8.22 -1.11 -20.89
CA ASN A 97 -8.46 -1.83 -19.63
C ASN A 97 -9.43 -1.09 -18.66
N TYR A 98 -10.06 -0.01 -19.13
CA TYR A 98 -11.12 0.71 -18.45
C TYR A 98 -12.22 1.14 -19.43
N TYR A 99 -13.37 1.52 -18.87
CA TYR A 99 -14.53 2.09 -19.54
C TYR A 99 -14.93 3.40 -18.86
N ILE A 100 -15.35 4.39 -19.64
CA ILE A 100 -15.91 5.65 -19.13
C ILE A 100 -17.39 5.65 -19.48
N ASP A 101 -18.25 5.76 -18.47
CA ASP A 101 -19.70 5.81 -18.68
C ASP A 101 -20.18 7.21 -19.06
N GLU A 102 -21.48 7.34 -19.35
CA GLU A 102 -22.11 8.60 -19.75
C GLU A 102 -22.05 9.71 -18.70
N THR A 103 -21.77 9.36 -17.43
CA THR A 103 -21.60 10.32 -16.33
C THR A 103 -20.15 10.78 -16.17
N GLY A 104 -19.22 10.25 -16.99
CA GLY A 104 -17.79 10.48 -16.85
C GLY A 104 -17.14 9.63 -15.76
N SER A 105 -17.85 8.64 -15.21
CA SER A 105 -17.27 7.73 -14.20
C SER A 105 -16.35 6.72 -14.87
N PHE A 106 -15.18 6.49 -14.28
CA PHE A 106 -14.23 5.47 -14.72
C PHE A 106 -14.52 4.12 -14.08
N TRP A 107 -14.58 3.08 -14.90
CA TRP A 107 -14.84 1.72 -14.50
C TRP A 107 -13.73 0.79 -14.99
N ARG A 108 -13.35 -0.18 -14.17
CA ARG A 108 -12.45 -1.27 -14.56
C ARG A 108 -13.02 -2.61 -14.12
N LEU A 109 -12.66 -3.65 -14.84
CA LEU A 109 -13.10 -5.01 -14.56
C LEU A 109 -11.89 -5.94 -14.42
N SER A 110 -11.83 -6.70 -13.34
CA SER A 110 -10.80 -7.72 -13.13
C SER A 110 -11.41 -9.07 -12.80
N LYS A 111 -10.60 -10.12 -12.97
CA LYS A 111 -10.99 -11.49 -12.61
C LYS A 111 -11.11 -11.59 -11.09
N TYR A 112 -12.21 -12.18 -10.61
CA TYR A 112 -12.30 -12.56 -9.21
C TYR A 112 -11.49 -13.83 -8.95
N ILE A 113 -10.65 -13.80 -7.92
CA ILE A 113 -9.83 -14.93 -7.52
C ILE A 113 -10.61 -15.73 -6.48
N ARG A 114 -11.07 -16.93 -6.86
CA ARG A 114 -11.80 -17.84 -5.99
C ARG A 114 -10.89 -18.48 -4.95
N ASN A 115 -11.49 -19.01 -3.89
CA ASN A 115 -10.78 -19.67 -2.78
C ASN A 115 -9.70 -18.76 -2.16
N SER A 116 -10.02 -17.47 -2.05
CA SER A 116 -9.10 -16.48 -1.53
C SER A 116 -9.70 -15.74 -0.35
N ILE A 117 -8.83 -15.41 0.60
CA ILE A 117 -9.16 -14.61 1.76
C ILE A 117 -8.25 -13.39 1.84
N ILE A 118 -8.75 -12.38 2.53
CA ILE A 118 -8.02 -11.17 2.91
C ILE A 118 -7.94 -11.18 4.43
N ILE A 119 -6.79 -10.78 4.97
CA ILE A 119 -6.57 -10.67 6.41
C ILE A 119 -6.28 -9.22 6.75
N ASP A 120 -7.10 -8.62 7.61
CA ASP A 120 -6.92 -7.23 8.06
C ASP A 120 -5.89 -7.10 9.20
N ASN A 121 -5.73 -8.15 10.02
CA ASN A 121 -4.70 -8.28 11.05
C ASN A 121 -4.56 -9.75 11.45
N THR A 122 -3.38 -10.15 11.93
CA THR A 122 -3.11 -11.49 12.45
C THR A 122 -1.94 -11.48 13.45
N ASP A 123 -1.93 -12.46 14.34
CA ASP A 123 -0.79 -12.79 15.21
C ASP A 123 -0.03 -14.05 14.73
N ASP A 124 -0.50 -14.70 13.66
CA ASP A 124 0.16 -15.87 13.08
C ASP A 124 1.41 -15.45 12.27
N LEU A 125 2.58 -15.75 12.83
CA LEU A 125 3.88 -15.43 12.23
C LEU A 125 4.10 -16.06 10.85
N ASN A 126 3.48 -17.21 10.55
CA ASN A 126 3.61 -17.82 9.22
C ASN A 126 2.85 -17.04 8.16
N ILE A 127 1.66 -16.55 8.51
CA ILE A 127 0.86 -15.68 7.63
C ILE A 127 1.59 -14.35 7.43
N ILE A 128 2.16 -13.77 8.48
CA ILE A 128 2.93 -12.51 8.39
C ILE A 128 4.15 -12.66 7.48
N ARG A 129 4.87 -13.78 7.61
CA ARG A 129 5.99 -14.11 6.72
C ARG A 129 5.54 -14.26 5.27
N GLU A 130 4.40 -14.90 5.04
CA GLU A 130 3.86 -15.06 3.69
C GLU A 130 3.41 -13.73 3.07
N ILE A 131 2.84 -12.83 3.85
CA ILE A 131 2.53 -11.46 3.42
C ILE A 131 3.81 -10.72 3.04
N GLY A 132 4.85 -10.79 3.86
CA GLY A 132 6.17 -10.25 3.53
C GLY A 132 6.68 -10.81 2.21
N ARG A 133 6.64 -12.14 2.04
CA ARG A 133 7.04 -12.82 0.81
C ARG A 133 6.26 -12.35 -0.42
N ALA A 134 4.96 -12.10 -0.29
CA ALA A 134 4.16 -11.59 -1.40
C ALA A 134 4.67 -10.25 -1.93
N PHE A 135 4.96 -9.30 -1.03
CA PHE A 135 5.52 -8.00 -1.41
C PHE A 135 6.99 -8.09 -1.87
N GLY A 136 7.78 -8.98 -1.27
CA GLY A 136 9.14 -9.29 -1.75
C GLY A 136 9.15 -9.81 -3.18
N ILE A 137 8.25 -10.75 -3.51
CA ILE A 137 8.08 -11.27 -4.89
C ILE A 137 7.60 -10.16 -5.83
N PHE A 138 6.71 -9.28 -5.38
CA PHE A 138 6.27 -8.12 -6.16
C PHE A 138 7.46 -7.22 -6.54
N GLN A 139 8.34 -6.93 -5.58
CA GLN A 139 9.57 -6.16 -5.79
C GLN A 139 10.55 -6.91 -6.71
N GLU A 140 10.76 -8.21 -6.52
CA GLU A 140 11.62 -9.04 -7.37
C GLU A 140 11.16 -9.01 -8.84
N HIS A 141 9.86 -9.17 -9.08
CA HIS A 141 9.32 -9.18 -10.43
C HIS A 141 9.48 -7.87 -11.18
N LEU A 142 9.58 -6.75 -10.47
CA LEU A 142 9.66 -5.41 -11.02
C LEU A 142 11.05 -4.79 -10.86
N TYR A 143 12.01 -5.52 -10.33
CA TYR A 143 13.36 -5.04 -10.05
C TYR A 143 14.04 -4.38 -11.26
N ASN A 144 13.92 -4.99 -12.43
CA ASN A 144 14.50 -4.50 -13.70
C ASN A 144 13.52 -3.63 -14.51
N TYR A 145 12.34 -3.29 -13.96
CA TYR A 145 11.42 -2.38 -14.62
C TYR A 145 11.90 -0.93 -14.41
N PRO A 146 12.04 -0.14 -15.49
CA PRO A 146 12.43 1.27 -15.39
C PRO A 146 11.31 2.09 -14.72
N ALA A 147 11.47 2.38 -13.43
CA ALA A 147 10.44 3.01 -12.60
C ALA A 147 9.96 4.34 -13.20
N GLU A 148 10.84 5.13 -13.80
CA GLU A 148 10.55 6.41 -14.46
C GLU A 148 9.57 6.31 -15.63
N LYS A 149 9.30 5.10 -16.14
CA LYS A 149 8.22 4.86 -17.10
C LYS A 149 6.85 4.75 -16.46
N LEU A 150 6.71 4.79 -15.15
CA LEU A 150 5.40 4.85 -14.50
C LEU A 150 5.03 6.29 -14.19
N HIS A 151 3.75 6.58 -14.31
CA HIS A 151 3.19 7.86 -13.89
C HIS A 151 3.12 7.93 -12.37
N GLU A 152 3.25 9.12 -11.82
CA GLU A 152 2.90 9.36 -10.43
C GLU A 152 1.37 9.47 -10.31
N THR A 153 0.72 8.44 -9.75
CA THR A 153 -0.75 8.37 -9.71
C THR A 153 -1.35 9.27 -8.63
N ILE A 154 -0.60 9.50 -7.55
CA ILE A 154 -0.86 10.50 -6.53
C ILE A 154 0.41 11.32 -6.39
N LYS A 155 0.34 12.59 -6.82
CA LYS A 155 1.48 13.49 -6.75
C LYS A 155 2.02 13.63 -5.32
N ASP A 156 3.34 13.53 -5.18
CA ASP A 156 4.09 13.71 -3.95
C ASP A 156 3.62 12.79 -2.81
N PHE A 157 3.25 11.54 -3.15
CA PHE A 157 2.54 10.67 -2.21
C PHE A 157 3.35 10.39 -0.93
N HIS A 158 4.59 9.92 -1.10
CA HIS A 158 5.56 9.68 -0.03
C HIS A 158 6.76 10.65 -0.10
N THR A 159 6.51 11.88 -0.53
CA THR A 159 7.53 12.95 -0.45
C THR A 159 7.41 13.62 0.91
N THR A 160 8.10 13.06 1.91
CA THR A 160 7.93 13.44 3.32
C THR A 160 8.25 14.92 3.58
N THR A 161 9.21 15.51 2.87
CA THR A 161 9.53 16.95 2.92
C THR A 161 8.34 17.85 2.55
N LYS A 162 7.57 17.45 1.53
CA LYS A 162 6.34 18.15 1.12
C LYS A 162 5.20 17.92 2.10
N ARG A 163 5.15 16.75 2.76
CA ARG A 163 4.19 16.50 3.86
C ARG A 163 4.45 17.41 5.04
N TYR A 164 5.71 17.65 5.42
CA TYR A 164 6.07 18.64 6.44
C TYR A 164 5.71 20.07 6.04
N SER A 165 5.96 20.44 4.77
CA SER A 165 5.55 21.75 4.26
C SER A 165 4.04 21.98 4.40
N ALA A 166 3.23 20.98 4.02
CA ALA A 166 1.77 21.04 4.17
C ALA A 166 1.34 21.08 5.64
N PHE A 167 2.04 20.35 6.52
CA PHE A 167 1.78 20.32 7.95
C PHE A 167 2.03 21.67 8.63
N LYS A 168 3.18 22.31 8.33
CA LYS A 168 3.51 23.65 8.82
C LYS A 168 2.45 24.67 8.39
N ASN A 169 2.01 24.60 7.13
CA ASN A 169 0.90 25.45 6.67
C ASN A 169 -0.42 25.16 7.40
N ALA A 170 -0.73 23.89 7.68
CA ALA A 170 -1.93 23.54 8.45
C ALA A 170 -1.87 24.08 9.89
N ILE A 171 -0.70 24.08 10.54
CA ILE A 171 -0.49 24.69 11.86
C ILE A 171 -0.83 26.18 11.82
N GLU A 172 -0.33 26.91 10.82
CA GLU A 172 -0.57 28.36 10.68
C GLU A 172 -2.07 28.71 10.50
N ASN A 173 -2.85 27.81 9.90
CA ASN A 173 -4.24 28.06 9.53
C ASN A 173 -5.27 27.35 10.44
N ALA A 174 -4.82 26.57 11.41
CA ALA A 174 -5.69 25.75 12.24
C ALA A 174 -6.49 26.59 13.25
N ASN A 175 -7.66 26.06 13.63
CA ASN A 175 -8.43 26.60 14.74
C ASN A 175 -7.66 26.42 16.06
N ILE A 176 -7.66 27.48 16.90
CA ILE A 176 -6.99 27.51 18.21
C ILE A 176 -7.32 26.31 19.11
N VAL A 177 -8.55 25.78 19.06
CA VAL A 177 -8.94 24.59 19.84
C VAL A 177 -8.14 23.36 19.40
N ARG A 178 -8.10 23.10 18.09
CA ARG A 178 -7.37 21.94 17.54
C ARG A 178 -5.86 22.09 17.71
N LEU A 179 -5.34 23.32 17.62
CA LEU A 179 -3.94 23.62 17.92
C LEU A 179 -3.61 23.25 19.36
N ASN A 180 -4.37 23.77 20.33
CA ASN A 180 -4.13 23.53 21.76
C ASN A 180 -4.18 22.03 22.12
N GLU A 181 -5.08 21.26 21.53
CA GLU A 181 -5.19 19.81 21.76
C GLU A 181 -4.03 18.99 21.14
N SER A 182 -3.28 19.61 20.23
CA SER A 182 -2.27 18.96 19.39
C SER A 182 -0.84 19.41 19.68
N ILE A 183 -0.60 20.32 20.63
CA ILE A 183 0.73 20.91 20.89
C ILE A 183 1.81 19.84 21.04
N GLU A 184 1.63 18.87 21.94
CA GLU A 184 2.63 17.81 22.16
C GLU A 184 2.91 16.96 20.90
N ALA A 185 1.89 16.76 20.07
CA ALA A 185 2.03 16.02 18.83
C ALA A 185 2.77 16.85 17.77
N ILE A 186 2.47 18.15 17.69
CA ILE A 186 3.16 19.10 16.82
C ILE A 186 4.64 19.19 17.20
N ASP A 187 4.94 19.41 18.47
CA ASP A 187 6.30 19.56 18.97
C ASP A 187 7.16 18.34 18.66
N TYR A 188 6.62 17.13 18.91
CA TYR A 188 7.34 15.91 18.58
C TYR A 188 7.61 15.78 17.08
N LEU A 189 6.60 16.00 16.23
CA LEU A 189 6.77 15.85 14.78
C LEU A 189 7.78 16.87 14.23
N LEU A 190 7.73 18.11 14.69
CA LEU A 190 8.74 19.11 14.30
C LEU A 190 10.15 18.74 14.80
N SER A 191 10.27 18.09 15.97
CA SER A 191 11.57 17.68 16.51
C SER A 191 12.27 16.56 15.73
N VAL A 192 11.52 15.80 14.91
CA VAL A 192 12.05 14.66 14.13
C VAL A 192 12.00 14.89 12.62
N GLU A 193 11.81 16.14 12.17
CA GLU A 193 11.65 16.49 10.76
C GLU A 193 12.83 16.02 9.90
N ASP A 194 14.06 16.36 10.30
CA ASP A 194 15.26 15.99 9.55
C ASP A 194 15.40 14.46 9.42
N GLN A 195 15.07 13.72 10.48
CA GLN A 195 15.11 12.25 10.45
C GLN A 195 14.05 11.68 9.51
N ALA A 196 12.81 12.18 9.60
CA ALA A 196 11.71 11.69 8.79
C ALA A 196 11.90 12.02 7.30
N CYS A 197 12.54 13.13 6.97
CA CYS A 197 12.83 13.54 5.59
C CYS A 197 14.03 12.80 4.98
N LYS A 198 14.79 12.04 5.76
CA LYS A 198 16.08 11.47 5.34
C LYS A 198 16.01 10.61 4.07
N LEU A 199 14.98 9.76 3.94
CA LEU A 199 14.80 8.94 2.75
C LEU A 199 14.53 9.78 1.50
N THR A 200 13.73 10.84 1.62
CA THR A 200 13.49 11.77 0.51
C THR A 200 14.81 12.45 0.09
N GLU A 201 15.61 12.93 1.05
CA GLU A 201 16.90 13.55 0.76
C GLU A 201 17.87 12.59 0.06
N LEU A 202 17.99 11.35 0.55
CA LEU A 202 18.86 10.34 -0.07
C LEU A 202 18.45 10.06 -1.52
N ALA A 203 17.14 9.98 -1.79
CA ALA A 203 16.61 9.75 -3.13
C ALA A 203 16.84 10.95 -4.07
N GLU A 204 16.59 12.18 -3.59
CA GLU A 204 16.83 13.41 -4.35
C GLU A 204 18.30 13.61 -4.70
N ASN A 205 19.22 13.12 -3.85
CA ASN A 205 20.66 13.11 -4.11
C ASN A 205 21.15 11.87 -4.90
N ASN A 206 20.24 11.02 -5.40
CA ASN A 206 20.54 9.79 -6.14
C ASN A 206 21.42 8.78 -5.39
N LEU A 207 21.37 8.78 -4.04
CA LEU A 207 22.12 7.83 -3.21
C LEU A 207 21.37 6.51 -3.03
N ILE A 208 20.04 6.52 -3.14
CA ILE A 208 19.19 5.33 -3.18
C ILE A 208 18.33 5.38 -4.44
N PRO A 209 18.11 4.23 -5.12
CA PRO A 209 17.41 4.21 -6.39
C PRO A 209 15.89 4.31 -6.20
N TYR A 210 15.22 4.98 -7.15
CA TYR A 210 13.79 4.80 -7.33
C TYR A 210 13.50 3.42 -7.93
N ARG A 211 12.50 2.74 -7.38
CA ARG A 211 11.99 1.45 -7.85
C ARG A 211 10.50 1.56 -8.13
N VAL A 212 9.95 0.56 -8.82
CA VAL A 212 8.51 0.39 -8.83
C VAL A 212 8.08 -0.07 -7.45
N THR A 213 7.15 0.66 -6.84
CA THR A 213 6.65 0.41 -5.49
C THR A 213 5.14 0.33 -5.50
N HIS A 214 4.57 -0.38 -4.54
CA HIS A 214 3.12 -0.51 -4.36
C HIS A 214 2.52 0.72 -3.69
N ASN A 215 3.23 1.31 -2.72
CA ASN A 215 2.90 2.48 -1.92
C ASN A 215 1.65 2.36 -1.00
N ASP A 216 0.93 1.24 -1.02
CA ASP A 216 -0.12 0.91 -0.02
C ASP A 216 -0.03 -0.56 0.38
N THR A 217 0.98 -0.91 1.18
CA THR A 217 1.36 -2.31 1.44
C THR A 217 0.70 -2.91 2.68
N LYS A 218 -0.53 -2.48 2.96
CA LYS A 218 -1.35 -3.10 4.02
C LYS A 218 -1.58 -4.57 3.73
N CYS A 219 -1.63 -5.39 4.77
CA CYS A 219 -1.79 -6.84 4.61
C CYS A 219 -3.08 -7.24 3.89
N ASN A 220 -4.11 -6.38 3.93
CA ASN A 220 -5.36 -6.63 3.21
C ASN A 220 -5.26 -6.38 1.69
N ASN A 221 -4.12 -5.89 1.21
CA ASN A 221 -3.75 -5.84 -0.20
C ASN A 221 -2.99 -7.09 -0.66
N VAL A 222 -2.98 -8.16 0.15
CA VAL A 222 -2.50 -9.50 -0.26
C VAL A 222 -3.66 -10.49 -0.19
N LEU A 223 -3.96 -11.12 -1.33
CA LEU A 223 -4.87 -12.26 -1.37
C LEU A 223 -4.11 -13.53 -1.00
N LEU A 224 -4.62 -14.27 -0.01
CA LEU A 224 -4.10 -15.56 0.39
C LEU A 224 -5.07 -16.66 -0.04
N ASP A 225 -4.55 -17.83 -0.38
CA ASP A 225 -5.36 -19.02 -0.61
C ASP A 225 -6.05 -19.45 0.69
N GLU A 226 -7.35 -19.75 0.61
CA GLU A 226 -8.17 -20.02 1.78
C GLU A 226 -7.72 -21.27 2.54
N ASP A 227 -7.26 -22.30 1.84
CA ASP A 227 -6.85 -23.57 2.44
C ASP A 227 -5.40 -23.54 2.92
N THR A 228 -4.49 -23.10 2.05
CA THR A 228 -3.04 -23.19 2.28
C THR A 228 -2.44 -21.96 2.95
N LYS A 229 -3.18 -20.84 2.97
CA LYS A 229 -2.71 -19.52 3.40
C LYS A 229 -1.51 -18.97 2.63
N LYS A 230 -1.14 -19.59 1.50
CA LYS A 230 -0.09 -19.08 0.61
C LYS A 230 -0.55 -17.85 -0.14
N ALA A 231 0.36 -16.91 -0.40
CA ALA A 231 0.06 -15.73 -1.16
C ALA A 231 -0.30 -16.09 -2.60
N LEU A 232 -1.47 -15.63 -3.03
CA LEU A 232 -1.94 -15.72 -4.40
C LEU A 232 -1.44 -14.51 -5.18
N CYS A 233 -1.75 -13.29 -4.75
CA CYS A 233 -1.23 -12.09 -5.40
C CYS A 233 -1.37 -10.85 -4.52
N VAL A 234 -0.56 -9.84 -4.85
CA VAL A 234 -0.78 -8.46 -4.40
C VAL A 234 -1.89 -7.83 -5.24
N ILE A 235 -2.78 -7.09 -4.57
CA ILE A 235 -3.95 -6.41 -5.15
C ILE A 235 -3.90 -4.91 -4.84
N ASP A 236 -4.85 -4.15 -5.38
CA ASP A 236 -4.94 -2.69 -5.23
C ASP A 236 -3.74 -1.91 -5.80
N LEU A 237 -3.48 -2.15 -7.08
CA LEU A 237 -2.33 -1.62 -7.81
C LEU A 237 -2.45 -0.11 -8.18
N ASP A 238 -3.34 0.64 -7.54
CA ASP A 238 -3.69 2.02 -7.93
C ASP A 238 -2.58 3.02 -7.61
N THR A 239 -1.83 2.73 -6.56
CA THR A 239 -0.68 3.51 -6.11
C THR A 239 0.64 2.92 -6.59
N VAL A 240 0.61 2.01 -7.57
CA VAL A 240 1.84 1.50 -8.16
C VAL A 240 2.48 2.57 -9.04
N MET A 241 3.64 3.05 -8.60
CA MET A 241 4.36 4.17 -9.20
C MET A 241 5.83 4.18 -8.74
N PRO A 242 6.68 5.13 -9.19
CA PRO A 242 8.04 5.26 -8.68
C PRO A 242 8.04 5.57 -7.18
N GLY A 243 8.92 4.92 -6.43
CA GLY A 243 9.10 5.16 -4.99
C GLY A 243 10.33 4.45 -4.46
N LEU A 244 10.46 4.38 -3.13
CA LEU A 244 11.58 3.72 -2.46
C LEU A 244 11.08 2.41 -1.86
N ILE A 245 11.86 1.33 -2.00
CA ILE A 245 11.48 0.03 -1.44
C ILE A 245 11.26 0.08 0.08
N MET A 246 11.96 0.99 0.77
CA MET A 246 11.79 1.28 2.19
C MET A 246 10.40 1.86 2.53
N HIS A 247 9.69 2.48 1.57
CA HIS A 247 8.30 2.91 1.78
C HIS A 247 7.37 1.70 1.80
N ASP A 248 7.49 0.79 0.83
CA ASP A 248 6.70 -0.45 0.79
C ASP A 248 6.96 -1.35 2.01
N PHE A 249 8.24 -1.55 2.35
CA PHE A 249 8.62 -2.31 3.56
C PHE A 249 8.11 -1.62 4.82
N GLY A 250 8.33 -0.30 4.91
CA GLY A 250 8.00 0.53 6.06
C GLY A 250 6.51 0.56 6.35
N ASP A 251 5.67 0.78 5.34
CA ASP A 251 4.22 0.88 5.52
C ASP A 251 3.60 -0.48 5.89
N ALA A 252 4.07 -1.55 5.27
CA ALA A 252 3.65 -2.91 5.59
C ALA A 252 4.01 -3.27 7.04
N ALA A 253 5.29 -3.12 7.43
CA ALA A 253 5.77 -3.45 8.77
C ALA A 253 5.10 -2.58 9.84
N ARG A 254 4.97 -1.27 9.60
CA ARG A 254 4.25 -0.35 10.50
C ARG A 254 2.82 -0.82 10.76
N TYR A 255 2.16 -1.36 9.75
CA TYR A 255 0.79 -1.85 9.87
C TYR A 255 0.71 -3.24 10.53
N ILE A 256 1.32 -4.27 9.93
CA ILE A 256 1.14 -5.67 10.38
C ILE A 256 1.90 -6.02 11.65
N CYS A 257 2.98 -5.29 11.96
CA CYS A 257 3.81 -5.57 13.13
C CYS A 257 3.43 -4.69 14.34
N ASN A 258 2.40 -3.85 14.24
CA ASN A 258 1.90 -3.09 15.38
C ASN A 258 1.13 -4.00 16.34
N LYS A 259 1.32 -3.79 17.65
CA LYS A 259 0.62 -4.52 18.73
C LYS A 259 -0.85 -4.12 18.87
N THR A 260 -1.24 -2.98 18.30
CA THR A 260 -2.60 -2.44 18.37
C THR A 260 -3.12 -2.02 17.00
N SER A 261 -4.41 -1.70 16.91
CA SER A 261 -4.95 -1.02 15.72
C SER A 261 -4.36 0.40 15.57
N GLU A 262 -4.48 0.95 14.35
CA GLU A 262 -4.03 2.30 13.98
C GLU A 262 -4.75 3.42 14.74
N ASP A 263 -5.94 3.14 15.27
CA ASP A 263 -6.83 4.04 16.01
C ASP A 263 -7.04 3.62 17.48
N SER A 264 -6.10 2.84 18.04
CA SER A 264 -6.17 2.38 19.43
C SER A 264 -6.36 3.53 20.41
N LYS A 265 -7.37 3.41 21.28
CA LYS A 265 -7.56 4.39 22.38
C LYS A 265 -6.53 4.22 23.49
N ASP A 266 -5.91 3.05 23.59
CA ASP A 266 -4.88 2.74 24.57
C ASP A 266 -3.49 2.90 23.94
N ILE A 267 -3.02 4.14 23.90
CA ILE A 267 -1.72 4.53 23.32
C ILE A 267 -0.56 3.82 24.01
N SER A 268 -0.71 3.44 25.29
CA SER A 268 0.34 2.80 26.10
C SER A 268 0.76 1.43 25.57
N LYS A 269 -0.11 0.77 24.79
CA LYS A 269 0.12 -0.54 24.17
C LYS A 269 0.67 -0.46 22.76
N VAL A 270 0.68 0.73 22.15
CA VAL A 270 1.19 0.92 20.79
C VAL A 270 2.68 0.63 20.77
N GLY A 271 3.11 -0.16 19.80
CA GLY A 271 4.51 -0.47 19.62
C GLY A 271 4.71 -1.59 18.62
N ILE A 272 5.94 -1.68 18.12
CA ILE A 272 6.34 -2.73 17.21
C ILE A 272 6.50 -4.05 17.97
N ASP A 273 5.95 -5.12 17.42
CA ASP A 273 6.22 -6.49 17.84
C ASP A 273 7.41 -7.04 17.05
N LEU A 274 8.54 -7.25 17.73
CA LEU A 274 9.77 -7.71 17.10
C LEU A 274 9.67 -9.13 16.52
N SER A 275 8.78 -9.98 17.05
CA SER A 275 8.55 -11.33 16.49
C SER A 275 7.80 -11.23 15.18
N LYS A 276 6.78 -10.37 15.10
CA LYS A 276 6.08 -10.08 13.84
C LYS A 276 7.01 -9.41 12.83
N PHE A 277 7.79 -8.42 13.27
CA PHE A 277 8.75 -7.73 12.43
C PHE A 277 9.78 -8.68 11.84
N LYS A 278 10.34 -9.59 12.66
CA LYS A 278 11.24 -10.63 12.18
C LYS A 278 10.59 -11.53 11.13
N ALA A 279 9.40 -12.06 11.41
CA ALA A 279 8.70 -12.94 10.47
C ALA A 279 8.39 -12.23 9.14
N PHE A 280 7.93 -10.98 9.19
CA PHE A 280 7.68 -10.16 8.01
C PHE A 280 8.97 -9.91 7.22
N THR A 281 10.06 -9.54 7.91
CA THR A 281 11.35 -9.22 7.31
C THR A 281 11.96 -10.42 6.59
N GLU A 282 11.93 -11.60 7.22
CA GLU A 282 12.35 -12.87 6.61
C GLU A 282 11.63 -13.10 5.28
N GLY A 283 10.31 -12.93 5.26
CA GLY A 283 9.51 -13.10 4.04
C GLY A 283 9.79 -12.05 2.99
N PHE A 284 9.83 -10.77 3.37
CA PHE A 284 10.01 -9.66 2.43
C PHE A 284 11.38 -9.66 1.77
N ILE A 285 12.43 -9.94 2.54
CA ILE A 285 13.81 -9.88 2.05
C ILE A 285 14.19 -11.13 1.24
N GLU A 286 13.66 -12.31 1.57
CA GLU A 286 14.02 -13.58 0.91
C GLU A 286 14.07 -13.49 -0.63
N PRO A 287 13.06 -12.93 -1.34
CA PRO A 287 13.08 -12.83 -2.81
C PRO A 287 14.04 -11.79 -3.37
N ILE A 288 14.42 -10.78 -2.58
CA ILE A 288 15.15 -9.58 -3.04
C ILE A 288 16.53 -9.40 -2.38
N LYS A 289 16.98 -10.32 -1.54
CA LYS A 289 18.21 -10.18 -0.75
C LYS A 289 19.48 -9.90 -1.58
N TYR A 290 19.51 -10.32 -2.85
CA TYR A 290 20.61 -10.07 -3.79
C TYR A 290 20.47 -8.80 -4.62
N MET A 291 19.34 -8.11 -4.48
CA MET A 291 18.93 -6.95 -5.27
C MET A 291 19.07 -5.63 -4.51
N LEU A 292 19.18 -5.71 -3.18
CA LEU A 292 19.30 -4.57 -2.31
C LEU A 292 20.71 -3.98 -2.38
N THR A 293 20.79 -2.66 -2.49
CA THR A 293 22.04 -1.93 -2.26
C THR A 293 22.36 -1.88 -0.76
N SER A 294 23.61 -1.52 -0.42
CA SER A 294 24.02 -1.37 0.98
C SER A 294 23.19 -0.31 1.71
N LEU A 295 22.90 0.82 1.07
CA LEU A 295 22.08 1.89 1.66
C LEU A 295 20.61 1.48 1.80
N GLU A 296 20.03 0.76 0.84
CA GLU A 296 18.67 0.25 1.01
C GLU A 296 18.56 -0.74 2.18
N THR A 297 19.59 -1.57 2.37
CA THR A 297 19.67 -2.48 3.52
C THR A 297 19.78 -1.70 4.83
N GLU A 298 20.72 -0.76 4.90
CA GLU A 298 20.97 0.07 6.08
C GLU A 298 19.72 0.87 6.52
N TYR A 299 18.96 1.38 5.55
CA TYR A 299 17.77 2.20 5.82
C TYR A 299 16.45 1.41 5.79
N MET A 300 16.46 0.08 5.62
CA MET A 300 15.23 -0.71 5.48
C MET A 300 14.34 -0.61 6.71
N ALA A 301 14.87 -0.90 7.91
CA ALA A 301 14.11 -0.77 9.16
C ALA A 301 13.79 0.70 9.48
N PHE A 302 14.66 1.63 9.10
CA PHE A 302 14.40 3.06 9.24
C PHE A 302 13.19 3.53 8.41
N GLY A 303 12.90 2.87 7.28
CA GLY A 303 11.68 3.07 6.51
C GLY A 303 10.41 2.93 7.33
N VAL A 304 10.39 2.03 8.33
CA VAL A 304 9.23 1.86 9.24
C VAL A 304 9.00 3.13 10.07
N PHE A 305 10.08 3.75 10.57
CA PHE A 305 10.00 5.02 11.29
C PHE A 305 9.51 6.16 10.37
N VAL A 306 10.04 6.24 9.15
CA VAL A 306 9.62 7.26 8.17
C VAL A 306 8.15 7.13 7.85
N MET A 307 7.67 5.92 7.56
CA MET A 307 6.26 5.68 7.22
C MET A 307 5.31 5.93 8.40
N ALA A 308 5.71 5.58 9.63
CA ALA A 308 4.94 5.92 10.83
C ALA A 308 4.84 7.43 11.03
N THR A 309 5.96 8.14 10.89
CA THR A 309 6.03 9.59 11.10
C THR A 309 5.29 10.35 9.99
N GLU A 310 5.47 9.96 8.72
CA GLU A 310 4.75 10.55 7.61
C GLU A 310 3.23 10.38 7.77
N LEU A 311 2.78 9.20 8.17
CA LEU A 311 1.35 8.96 8.38
C LEU A 311 0.81 9.75 9.59
N ALA A 312 1.58 9.87 10.68
CA ALA A 312 1.24 10.73 11.80
C ALA A 312 1.02 12.18 11.36
N ILE A 313 1.93 12.71 10.52
CA ILE A 313 1.85 14.05 9.96
C ILE A 313 0.61 14.19 9.09
N ARG A 314 0.32 13.22 8.23
CA ARG A 314 -0.87 13.24 7.36
C ARG A 314 -2.15 13.29 8.18
N PHE A 315 -2.27 12.46 9.23
CA PHE A 315 -3.43 12.49 10.12
C PHE A 315 -3.54 13.81 10.88
N LEU A 316 -2.43 14.32 11.43
CA LEU A 316 -2.47 15.55 12.19
C LEU A 316 -2.75 16.77 11.30
N THR A 317 -2.18 16.80 10.10
CA THR A 317 -2.47 17.81 9.06
C THR A 317 -3.96 17.81 8.72
N ASP A 318 -4.56 16.63 8.52
CA ASP A 318 -5.98 16.53 8.23
C ASP A 318 -6.84 16.98 9.42
N TYR A 319 -6.45 16.61 10.65
CA TYR A 319 -7.08 17.12 11.86
C TYR A 319 -7.00 18.64 11.94
N LEU A 320 -5.85 19.25 11.71
CA LEU A 320 -5.70 20.71 11.74
C LEU A 320 -6.54 21.40 10.65
N ASN A 321 -6.75 20.74 9.51
CA ASN A 321 -7.51 21.26 8.37
C ASN A 321 -9.03 20.98 8.38
N GLY A 322 -9.56 20.31 9.41
CA GLY A 322 -10.99 20.06 9.52
C GLY A 322 -11.47 18.66 9.11
N ASP A 323 -10.58 17.65 9.06
CA ASP A 323 -10.89 16.24 8.71
C ASP A 323 -11.51 16.08 7.31
N LYS A 324 -10.84 16.62 6.29
CA LYS A 324 -11.34 16.67 4.91
C LYS A 324 -10.86 15.51 4.05
N TYR A 325 -9.76 14.87 4.42
CA TYR A 325 -9.10 13.83 3.64
C TYR A 325 -9.46 12.42 4.11
N PHE A 326 -9.25 12.12 5.40
CA PHE A 326 -9.54 10.82 5.97
C PHE A 326 -10.97 10.75 6.50
N LYS A 327 -11.64 9.62 6.25
CA LYS A 327 -12.94 9.34 6.88
C LYS A 327 -12.75 9.24 8.40
N THR A 328 -13.54 10.01 9.13
CA THR A 328 -13.58 10.02 10.60
C THR A 328 -14.90 9.45 11.11
N HIS A 329 -14.92 9.00 12.37
CA HIS A 329 -16.11 8.45 13.02
C HIS A 329 -16.53 9.27 14.24
N TYR A 330 -15.64 10.14 14.70
CA TYR A 330 -15.83 11.03 15.84
C TYR A 330 -14.84 12.20 15.72
N ALA A 331 -15.11 13.30 16.43
CA ALA A 331 -14.51 14.62 16.17
C ALA A 331 -12.98 14.66 16.22
N ASN A 332 -12.34 13.88 17.12
CA ASN A 332 -10.89 13.83 17.29
C ASN A 332 -10.25 12.55 16.74
N HIS A 333 -10.91 11.84 15.82
CA HIS A 333 -10.44 10.55 15.31
C HIS A 333 -9.05 10.64 14.67
N ASN A 334 -8.81 11.64 13.81
CA ASN A 334 -7.49 11.82 13.20
C ASN A 334 -6.41 12.23 14.21
N LEU A 335 -6.76 12.99 15.26
CA LEU A 335 -5.82 13.28 16.36
C LEU A 335 -5.42 12.00 17.11
N VAL A 336 -6.37 11.09 17.39
CA VAL A 336 -6.10 9.79 18.02
C VAL A 336 -5.18 8.95 17.13
N ARG A 337 -5.46 8.86 15.83
CA ARG A 337 -4.61 8.14 14.87
C ARG A 337 -3.20 8.73 14.81
N ALA A 338 -3.07 10.06 14.74
CA ALA A 338 -1.78 10.74 14.77
C ALA A 338 -0.99 10.40 16.03
N LYS A 339 -1.63 10.43 17.21
CA LYS A 339 -1.00 10.07 18.48
C LYS A 339 -0.57 8.60 18.54
N CYS A 340 -1.34 7.69 17.95
CA CYS A 340 -0.92 6.28 17.81
C CYS A 340 0.33 6.16 16.94
N GLN A 341 0.35 6.81 15.77
CA GLN A 341 1.51 6.75 14.88
C GLN A 341 2.75 7.41 15.50
N ILE A 342 2.60 8.47 16.29
CA ILE A 342 3.68 9.09 17.08
C ILE A 342 4.20 8.13 18.16
N ALA A 343 3.31 7.43 18.87
CA ALA A 343 3.74 6.45 19.86
C ALA A 343 4.50 5.29 19.21
N LEU A 344 4.04 4.85 18.03
CA LEU A 344 4.72 3.84 17.24
C LEU A 344 6.09 4.32 16.74
N SER A 345 6.20 5.54 16.19
CA SER A 345 7.48 6.08 15.72
C SER A 345 8.51 6.21 16.84
N LYS A 346 8.09 6.67 18.03
CA LYS A 346 8.95 6.68 19.24
C LYS A 346 9.39 5.27 19.62
N ASN A 347 8.48 4.31 19.61
CA ASN A 347 8.79 2.93 19.94
C ASN A 347 9.74 2.27 18.92
N ILE A 348 9.60 2.59 17.64
CA ILE A 348 10.51 2.14 16.57
C ILE A 348 11.91 2.68 16.82
N LEU A 349 12.07 3.98 17.11
CA LEU A 349 13.39 4.56 17.40
C LEU A 349 14.10 3.85 18.57
N ILE A 350 13.36 3.47 19.62
CA ILE A 350 13.91 2.73 20.76
C ILE A 350 14.40 1.33 20.34
N ASN A 351 13.74 0.69 19.37
CA ASN A 351 14.04 -0.68 18.94
C ASN A 351 14.83 -0.74 17.62
N LEU A 352 15.25 0.40 17.07
CA LEU A 352 15.78 0.49 15.72
C LEU A 352 17.05 -0.35 15.53
N ASP A 353 17.92 -0.42 16.53
CA ASP A 353 19.14 -1.24 16.47
C ASP A 353 18.83 -2.74 16.32
N GLU A 354 17.86 -3.25 17.08
CA GLU A 354 17.44 -4.66 16.97
C GLU A 354 16.71 -4.92 15.65
N MET A 355 15.90 -3.96 15.19
CA MET A 355 15.25 -4.05 13.87
C MET A 355 16.26 -4.07 12.73
N ASN A 356 17.29 -3.23 12.80
CA ASN A 356 18.41 -3.22 11.84
C ASN A 356 19.14 -4.56 11.86
N LYS A 357 19.45 -5.11 13.04
CA LYS A 357 20.06 -6.43 13.16
C LYS A 357 19.23 -7.52 12.49
N ILE A 358 17.91 -7.53 12.69
CA ILE A 358 16.99 -8.45 12.02
C ILE A 358 17.07 -8.32 10.50
N VAL A 359 17.11 -7.10 9.97
CA VAL A 359 17.30 -6.87 8.52
C VAL A 359 18.64 -7.43 8.05
N PHE A 360 19.74 -7.10 8.72
CA PHE A 360 21.08 -7.54 8.33
C PHE A 360 21.27 -9.06 8.41
N GLU A 361 20.63 -9.74 9.37
CA GLU A 361 20.64 -11.21 9.45
C GLU A 361 19.93 -11.88 8.26
N ASN A 362 19.05 -11.16 7.57
CA ASN A 362 18.27 -11.65 6.43
C ASN A 362 18.82 -11.20 5.08
N THR A 363 19.79 -10.28 5.06
CA THR A 363 20.53 -9.93 3.84
C THR A 363 21.87 -10.65 3.81
N ASP A 364 22.38 -10.95 2.62
CA ASP A 364 23.72 -11.55 2.46
C ASP A 364 24.85 -10.49 2.66
N SER A 365 24.58 -9.41 3.40
CA SER A 365 25.51 -8.31 3.69
C SER A 365 26.63 -8.68 4.67
N TYR A 366 26.63 -9.92 5.19
CA TYR A 366 27.69 -10.47 6.04
C TYR A 366 29.08 -10.57 5.37
N LEU A 367 29.24 -10.08 4.13
CA LEU A 367 30.50 -10.07 3.37
C LEU A 367 31.09 -8.68 3.07
N MET A 368 30.53 -7.57 3.60
CA MET A 368 31.14 -6.23 3.43
C MET A 368 31.54 -5.55 4.75
N ALA A 369 32.07 -6.33 5.68
CA ALA A 369 32.87 -5.82 6.78
C ALA A 369 34.23 -6.53 6.79
N ILE A 370 35.11 -6.15 5.85
CA ILE A 370 36.57 -6.25 5.97
C ILE A 370 37.16 -4.92 5.51
#